data_AF-A0A538TZ23-F1
#
_entry.id   AF-A0A538TZ23-F1
#
_cell.length_a   1.000
_cell.length_b   1.000
_cell.length_c   1.000
_cell.angle_alpha   90.00
_cell.angle_beta   90.00
_cell.angle_gamma   90.00
#
_symmetry.space_group_name_H-M   'P 1'
#
loop_
_entity.id
_entity.type
_entity.pdbx_description
1 polymer ?
#
loop_
_entity_poly.entity_id
_entity_poly.type
_entity_poly.pdbx_seq_one_letter_code
_entity_poly.pdbx_strand_id
1 'polypeptide(L)'
;MDDARASGRVETDDGRVTRFVEKDAAHQGPAWVNGGCYAFAPALWAWLPHGPSSLERDTLPRLARAGELVAHRLDGGFWDIGTPQDRERAERRFAE
;
A
#
# COMPACT_ATOMS: atom_id res chain seq x y z
N MET A 1 -4.93 -4.80 -8.77
CA MET A 1 -4.17 -6.08 -8.73
C MET A 1 -5.15 -7.22 -8.75
N ASP A 2 -4.91 -8.25 -9.58
CA ASP A 2 -5.88 -9.33 -9.80
C ASP A 2 -5.97 -10.34 -8.66
N ASP A 3 -4.84 -10.61 -7.98
CA ASP A 3 -4.77 -11.42 -6.75
C ASP A 3 -4.03 -10.63 -5.67
N ALA A 4 -4.78 -10.11 -4.69
CA ALA A 4 -4.27 -9.26 -3.62
C ALA A 4 -4.24 -9.94 -2.24
N ARG A 5 -4.31 -11.29 -2.17
CA ARG A 5 -4.38 -12.03 -0.90
C ARG A 5 -3.13 -11.85 -0.03
N ALA A 6 -1.97 -11.74 -0.65
CA ALA A 6 -0.69 -11.54 0.03
C ALA A 6 -0.32 -10.06 0.23
N SER A 7 -1.16 -9.13 -0.23
CA SER A 7 -0.87 -7.70 -0.25
C SER A 7 -1.74 -6.91 0.73
N GLY A 8 -1.22 -5.79 1.24
CA GLY A 8 -2.01 -4.83 2.02
C GLY A 8 -2.98 -4.08 1.11
N ARG A 9 -4.29 -4.26 1.30
CA ARG A 9 -5.32 -3.59 0.48
C ARG A 9 -5.64 -2.20 1.02
N VAL A 10 -6.05 -1.33 0.11
CA VAL A 10 -6.49 0.04 0.41
C VAL A 10 -7.91 0.22 -0.08
N GLU A 11 -8.79 0.62 0.82
CA GLU A 11 -10.16 1.02 0.50
C GLU A 11 -10.23 2.55 0.47
N THR A 12 -10.97 3.07 -0.51
CA THR A 12 -11.08 4.51 -0.76
C THR A 12 -12.52 4.94 -0.96
N ASP A 13 -12.87 6.13 -0.50
CA ASP A 13 -14.10 6.83 -0.84
C ASP A 13 -13.75 8.20 -1.42
N ASP A 14 -14.23 8.49 -2.62
CA ASP A 14 -13.89 9.70 -3.40
C ASP A 14 -12.38 10.06 -3.39
N GLY A 15 -11.52 9.05 -3.58
CA GLY A 15 -10.06 9.19 -3.58
C GLY A 15 -9.42 9.36 -2.19
N ARG A 16 -10.20 9.50 -1.12
CA ARG A 16 -9.69 9.49 0.27
C ARG A 16 -9.53 8.08 0.76
N VAL A 17 -8.44 7.80 1.48
CA VAL A 17 -8.22 6.48 2.08
C VAL A 17 -9.11 6.36 3.31
N THR A 18 -9.98 5.36 3.34
CA THR A 18 -10.87 5.08 4.46
C THR A 18 -10.35 3.94 5.33
N ARG A 19 -9.66 2.97 4.74
CA ARG A 19 -9.18 1.78 5.46
C ARG A 19 -7.98 1.13 4.79
N PHE A 20 -7.08 0.63 5.64
CA PHE A 20 -6.05 -0.34 5.26
C PHE A 20 -6.47 -1.72 5.75
N VAL A 21 -6.37 -2.73 4.88
CA VAL A 21 -6.63 -4.13 5.23
C VAL A 21 -5.33 -4.90 5.10
N GLU A 22 -4.79 -5.32 6.23
CA GLU A 22 -3.61 -6.17 6.30
C GLU A 22 -3.95 -7.57 5.75
N LYS A 23 -3.24 -8.00 4.70
CA LYS A 23 -3.17 -9.38 4.15
C LYS A 23 -4.33 -10.30 4.55
N ASP A 24 -5.38 -10.28 3.74
CA ASP A 24 -6.55 -11.14 3.96
C ASP A 24 -6.62 -12.21 2.87
N ALA A 25 -6.29 -13.44 3.28
CA ALA A 25 -6.23 -14.62 2.43
C ALA A 25 -7.61 -15.12 1.96
N ALA A 26 -8.68 -14.71 2.62
CA ALA A 26 -10.05 -15.07 2.23
C ALA A 26 -10.59 -14.15 1.12
N HIS A 27 -9.92 -13.04 0.84
CA HIS A 27 -10.33 -12.13 -0.22
C HIS A 27 -10.27 -12.79 -1.59
N GLN A 28 -11.29 -12.53 -2.40
CA GLN A 28 -11.41 -13.02 -3.76
C GLN A 28 -11.63 -11.84 -4.70
N GLY A 29 -10.94 -11.86 -5.83
CA GLY A 29 -11.08 -10.87 -6.88
C GLY A 29 -10.06 -9.72 -6.78
N PRO A 30 -10.19 -8.76 -7.72
CA PRO A 30 -9.23 -7.68 -7.85
C PRO A 30 -9.40 -6.65 -6.75
N ALA A 31 -8.27 -6.08 -6.30
CA ALA A 31 -8.26 -4.99 -5.33
C ALA A 31 -7.18 -3.95 -5.61
N TRP A 32 -7.37 -2.77 -5.00
CA TRP A 32 -6.32 -1.78 -4.84
C TRP A 32 -5.43 -2.17 -3.67
N VAL A 33 -4.12 -2.08 -3.88
CA VAL A 33 -3.10 -2.41 -2.89
C VAL A 33 -2.25 -1.18 -2.60
N ASN A 34 -1.68 -1.14 -1.40
CA ASN A 34 -0.71 -0.10 -1.06
C ASN A 34 0.57 -0.36 -1.86
N GLY A 35 0.92 0.58 -2.74
CA GLY A 35 2.09 0.47 -3.61
C GLY A 35 3.41 0.88 -2.96
N GLY A 36 3.40 1.37 -1.71
CA GLY A 36 4.63 1.79 -1.01
C GLY A 36 5.26 3.09 -1.53
N CYS A 37 4.62 3.77 -2.47
CA CYS A 37 5.05 5.07 -2.98
C CYS A 37 4.24 6.18 -2.32
N TYR A 38 4.93 7.14 -1.71
CA TYR A 38 4.27 8.21 -0.96
C TYR A 38 4.85 9.59 -1.29
N ALA A 39 3.98 10.59 -1.30
CA ALA A 39 4.35 12.00 -1.35
C ALA A 39 3.69 12.70 -0.16
N PHE A 40 4.50 13.21 0.77
CA PHE A 40 4.01 13.84 1.99
C PHE A 40 4.52 15.28 2.12
N ALA A 41 3.67 16.15 2.66
CA ALA A 41 4.11 17.46 3.11
C ALA A 41 4.97 17.33 4.39
N PRO A 42 5.85 18.31 4.69
CA PRO A 42 6.62 18.32 5.93
C PRO A 42 5.77 18.23 7.21
N ALA A 43 4.49 18.58 7.16
CA ALA A 43 3.57 18.40 8.28
C ALA A 43 3.47 16.93 8.77
N LEU A 44 3.86 15.95 7.95
CA LEU A 44 3.92 14.54 8.33
C LEU A 44 4.76 14.29 9.59
N TRP A 45 5.83 15.07 9.81
CA TRP A 45 6.72 14.86 10.96
C TRP A 45 5.99 14.91 12.30
N ALA A 46 4.90 15.69 12.40
CA ALA A 46 4.07 15.78 13.60
C ALA A 46 3.22 14.51 13.86
N TRP A 47 3.05 13.66 12.86
CA TRP A 47 2.27 12.42 12.95
C TRP A 47 3.11 11.21 13.33
N LEU A 48 4.41 11.23 13.01
CA LEU A 48 5.30 10.11 13.26
C LEU A 48 5.51 9.88 14.77
N PRO A 49 5.36 8.64 15.25
CA PRO A 49 5.76 8.29 16.61
C PRO A 49 7.27 8.50 16.83
N HIS A 50 7.65 8.75 18.07
CA HIS A 50 9.07 8.76 18.44
C HIS A 50 9.67 7.34 18.39
N GLY A 51 10.88 7.24 17.86
CA GLY A 51 11.61 5.97 17.76
C GLY A 51 11.21 5.13 16.54
N PRO A 52 11.66 3.86 16.48
CA PRO A 52 11.31 2.95 15.39
C PRO A 52 9.79 2.75 15.29
N SER A 53 9.23 3.02 14.12
CA SER A 53 7.80 2.88 13.83
C SER A 53 7.57 2.44 12.38
N SER A 54 6.39 1.90 12.11
CA SER A 54 5.92 1.54 10.77
C SER A 54 4.94 2.60 10.28
N LEU A 55 5.10 3.02 9.02
CA LEU A 55 4.13 3.91 8.40
C LEU A 55 2.76 3.22 8.31
N GLU A 56 2.73 1.97 7.87
CA GLU A 56 1.54 1.17 7.59
C GLU A 56 0.71 0.89 8.84
N ARG A 57 1.37 0.66 9.98
CA ARG A 57 0.69 0.35 11.24
C ARG A 57 0.46 1.58 12.11
N ASP A 58 1.43 2.49 12.17
CA ASP A 58 1.45 3.52 13.21
C ASP A 58 1.07 4.93 12.71
N THR A 59 1.19 5.21 11.40
CA THR A 59 1.02 6.57 10.86
C THR A 59 -0.12 6.67 9.85
N LEU A 60 -0.10 5.87 8.79
CA LEU A 60 -1.09 5.92 7.71
C LEU A 60 -2.53 5.69 8.20
N PRO A 61 -2.82 4.74 9.11
CA PRO A 61 -4.18 4.56 9.62
C PRO A 61 -4.68 5.79 10.40
N ARG A 62 -3.79 6.54 11.06
CA ARG A 62 -4.15 7.77 11.78
C ARG A 62 -4.46 8.91 10.83
N LEU A 63 -3.63 9.08 9.79
CA LEU A 63 -3.88 10.06 8.72
C LEU A 63 -5.20 9.77 7.99
N ALA A 64 -5.46 8.50 7.67
CA ALA A 64 -6.72 8.07 7.05
C ALA A 64 -7.93 8.42 7.92
N ARG A 65 -7.90 8.07 9.22
CA ARG A 65 -8.97 8.42 10.17
C ARG A 65 -9.17 9.94 10.33
N ALA A 66 -8.11 10.73 10.18
CA ALA A 66 -8.16 12.18 10.23
C ALA A 66 -8.62 12.82 8.91
N GLY A 67 -8.80 12.03 7.83
CA GLY A 67 -9.14 12.55 6.51
C GLY A 67 -7.97 13.23 5.78
N GLU A 68 -6.74 13.07 6.27
CA GLU A 68 -5.52 13.71 5.74
C GLU A 68 -4.79 12.85 4.69
N LEU A 69 -5.32 11.66 4.38
CA LEU A 69 -4.71 10.73 3.44
C LEU A 69 -5.59 10.49 2.22
N VAL A 70 -5.02 10.73 1.04
CA VAL A 70 -5.63 10.42 -0.26
C VAL A 70 -4.82 9.34 -0.96
N ALA A 71 -5.49 8.53 -1.78
CA ALA A 71 -4.86 7.54 -2.64
C ALA A 71 -4.75 8.10 -4.06
N HIS A 72 -3.56 7.97 -4.65
CA HIS A 72 -3.37 8.18 -6.07
C HIS A 72 -3.31 6.83 -6.76
N ARG A 73 -4.23 6.58 -7.70
CA ARG A 73 -4.27 5.33 -8.47
C ARG A 73 -3.21 5.40 -9.56
N LEU A 74 -2.36 4.39 -9.62
CA LEU A 74 -1.38 4.23 -10.67
C LEU A 74 -1.83 3.10 -11.59
N ASP A 75 -1.82 3.39 -12.89
CA ASP A 75 -2.03 2.40 -13.92
C ASP A 75 -0.70 1.67 -14.23
N GLY A 76 -0.79 0.41 -14.62
CA GLY A 76 0.35 -0.41 -15.00
C GLY A 76 0.61 -1.59 -14.07
N GLY A 77 1.78 -2.21 -14.25
CA GLY A 77 2.20 -3.37 -13.48
C GLY A 77 2.76 -3.00 -12.11
N PHE A 78 2.43 -3.77 -11.09
CA PHE A 78 3.04 -3.68 -9.76
C PHE A 78 3.74 -5.00 -9.44
N TRP A 79 4.95 -4.90 -8.89
CA TRP A 79 5.81 -6.03 -8.56
C TRP A 79 6.42 -5.82 -7.17
N ASP A 80 5.99 -6.62 -6.20
CA ASP A 80 6.64 -6.72 -4.90
C ASP A 80 7.70 -7.82 -4.98
N ILE A 81 8.97 -7.44 -4.90
CA ILE A 81 10.12 -8.35 -5.01
C ILE A 81 10.69 -8.74 -3.63
N GLY A 82 9.87 -8.69 -2.58
CA GLY A 82 10.27 -9.01 -1.21
C GLY A 82 10.67 -10.48 -0.97
N THR A 83 10.32 -11.40 -1.89
CA THR A 83 10.73 -12.81 -1.83
C THR A 83 11.62 -13.20 -3.02
N PRO A 84 12.52 -14.19 -2.87
CA PRO A 84 13.31 -14.70 -4.00
C PRO A 84 12.44 -15.13 -5.20
N GLN A 85 11.32 -15.80 -4.93
CA GLN A 85 10.39 -16.29 -5.93
C GLN A 85 9.72 -15.14 -6.71
N ASP A 86 9.30 -14.08 -6.01
CA ASP A 86 8.67 -12.93 -6.64
C ASP A 86 9.69 -12.11 -7.46
N ARG A 87 10.93 -12.00 -6.96
CA ARG A 87 12.04 -11.40 -7.70
C ARG A 87 12.31 -12.13 -9.01
N GLU A 88 12.46 -13.45 -8.98
CA GLU A 88 12.66 -14.26 -10.19
C GLU A 88 11.49 -14.13 -11.19
N ARG A 89 10.26 -14.01 -10.68
CA ARG A 89 9.08 -13.79 -11.52
C ARG A 89 9.13 -12.43 -12.21
N ALA A 90 9.56 -11.38 -11.49
CA ALA A 90 9.75 -10.05 -12.06
C ALA A 90 10.87 -10.06 -13.11
N GLU A 91 12.02 -10.65 -12.81
CA GLU A 91 13.16 -10.75 -13.74
C GLU A 91 12.76 -11.41 -15.07
N ARG A 92 12.04 -12.54 -15.02
CA ARG A 92 11.53 -13.20 -16.23
C ARG A 92 10.61 -12.30 -17.06
N ARG A 93 9.78 -11.48 -16.40
CA ARG A 93 8.85 -10.59 -17.10
C ARG A 93 9.56 -9.44 -17.84
N PHE A 94 10.67 -8.96 -17.31
CA PHE A 94 11.39 -7.79 -17.85
C PHE A 94 12.63 -8.16 -18.69
N ALA A 95 12.91 -9.46 -18.87
CA ALA A 95 13.97 -9.95 -19.75
C ALA A 95 13.54 -10.03 -21.25
N GLU A 96 12.27 -9.80 -21.53
CA GLU A 96 11.66 -9.69 -22.87
C GLU A 96 11.52 -8.22 -23.30
#